data_AF-A0A1R1PU78-F1
#
_entry.id   AF-A0A1R1PU78-F1
#
_cell.length_a   1.000
_cell.length_b   1.000
_cell.length_c   1.000
_cell.angle_alpha   90.00
_cell.angle_beta   90.00
_cell.angle_gamma   90.00
#
_symmetry.space_group_name_H-M   'P 1'
#
loop_
_entity.id
_entity.type
_entity.pdbx_description
1 polymer ?
#
loop_
_entity_poly.entity_id
_entity_poly.type
_entity_poly.pdbx_seq_one_letter_code
_entity_poly.pdbx_strand_id
1 'polypeptide(L)'
;MICDGLTFPNTIEVVPEINGFWKKKVRIEFITESNMVGDGQSVGITIKMQRLVNDIAPISYGAVLKEYIETENLANGTRAKSLNVICKKEIKLLRHLSQKDINMLLAGNFGRKSEHRLNITIPKAYKEVQFDAANSFVKIFHTIEIYVKLVDTYYNTKTFSSTRLIKIMPKESLMFFENLPSYENDTHSILWESPPAYSNQNPFDDEAEPERTKASA
;
A
#
# COMPACT_ATOMS: atom_id res chain seq x y z
N MET A 1 -24.96 12.82 -1.24
CA MET A 1 -24.11 12.97 -0.05
C MET A 1 -22.73 12.48 -0.46
N ILE A 2 -21.81 13.42 -0.73
CA ILE A 2 -20.46 13.11 -1.21
C ILE A 2 -19.60 13.10 0.03
N CYS A 3 -19.14 11.92 0.45
CA CYS A 3 -18.12 11.82 1.49
C CYS A 3 -16.77 12.14 0.84
N ASP A 4 -16.47 13.43 0.76
CA ASP A 4 -15.12 13.93 0.57
C ASP A 4 -14.38 13.84 1.92
N GLY A 5 -13.19 13.26 1.91
CA GLY A 5 -12.21 13.45 2.98
C GLY A 5 -12.16 12.37 4.07
N LEU A 6 -11.58 11.22 3.73
CA LEU A 6 -10.95 10.35 4.72
C LEU A 6 -9.47 10.21 4.35
N THR A 7 -8.68 11.16 4.84
CA THR A 7 -7.22 11.06 4.85
C THR A 7 -6.81 10.39 6.14
N PHE A 8 -6.50 9.09 6.09
CA PHE A 8 -5.74 8.44 7.16
C PHE A 8 -4.37 9.13 7.22
N PRO A 9 -3.93 9.72 8.36
CA PRO A 9 -2.62 10.35 8.43
C PRO A 9 -1.58 9.24 8.64
N ASN A 10 -1.31 8.49 7.57
CA ASN A 10 -0.17 7.59 7.44
C ASN A 10 0.64 8.01 6.23
N THR A 11 1.00 9.30 6.16
CA THR A 11 2.03 9.76 5.23
C THR A 11 3.30 8.97 5.51
N ILE A 12 3.65 8.08 4.57
CA ILE A 12 4.83 7.23 4.69
C ILE A 12 5.90 7.78 3.77
N GLU A 13 6.98 8.26 4.38
CA GLU A 13 8.15 8.78 3.68
C GLU A 13 9.13 7.65 3.35
N VAL A 14 9.65 7.68 2.12
CA VAL A 14 10.50 6.64 1.57
C VAL A 14 11.59 7.25 0.73
N VAL A 15 12.83 7.03 1.13
CA VAL A 15 14.00 7.46 0.37
C VAL A 15 14.49 6.29 -0.48
N PRO A 16 14.48 6.38 -1.82
CA PRO A 16 15.09 5.36 -2.67
C PRO A 16 16.60 5.30 -2.44
N GLU A 17 17.19 4.14 -2.69
CA GLU A 17 18.65 3.99 -2.61
C GLU A 17 19.33 4.78 -3.75
N ILE A 18 20.22 5.71 -3.40
CA ILE A 18 20.98 6.52 -4.34
C ILE A 18 22.47 6.27 -4.11
N ASN A 19 23.12 5.62 -5.07
CA ASN A 19 24.51 5.17 -4.96
C ASN A 19 25.46 5.92 -5.91
N GLY A 20 26.74 5.92 -5.53
CA GLY A 20 27.85 6.42 -6.35
C GLY A 20 27.69 7.89 -6.77
N PHE A 21 27.90 8.15 -8.07
CA PHE A 21 27.82 9.47 -8.71
C PHE A 21 26.55 10.25 -8.35
N TRP A 22 25.39 9.59 -8.34
CA TRP A 22 24.10 10.25 -8.16
C TRP A 22 23.84 10.73 -6.73
N LYS A 23 24.46 10.09 -5.72
CA LYS A 23 24.27 10.42 -4.30
C LYS A 23 24.74 11.85 -3.97
N LYS A 24 25.73 12.34 -4.70
CA LYS A 24 26.27 13.69 -4.54
C LYS A 24 25.46 14.75 -5.29
N LYS A 25 24.48 14.32 -6.10
CA LYS A 25 23.81 15.20 -7.06
C LYS A 25 22.32 15.42 -6.80
N VAL A 26 21.63 14.45 -6.19
CA VAL A 26 20.19 14.57 -5.95
C VAL A 26 19.80 13.85 -4.65
N ARG A 27 18.79 14.37 -3.97
CA ARG A 27 18.02 13.68 -2.94
C ARG A 27 16.59 13.53 -3.43
N ILE A 28 16.00 12.37 -3.21
CA ILE A 28 14.66 12.02 -3.68
C ILE A 28 13.94 11.43 -2.48
N GLU A 29 12.68 11.79 -2.32
CA GLU A 29 11.81 11.29 -1.27
C GLU A 29 10.44 11.05 -1.89
N PHE A 30 9.93 9.85 -1.69
CA PHE A 30 8.59 9.44 -2.10
C PHE A 30 7.70 9.39 -0.88
N ILE A 31 6.53 9.99 -1.00
CA ILE A 31 5.54 10.06 0.06
C ILE A 31 4.24 9.50 -0.50
N THR A 32 3.66 8.57 0.22
CA THR A 32 2.35 8.00 -0.07
C THR A 32 1.39 8.44 1.01
N GLU A 33 0.20 8.91 0.64
CA GLU A 33 -0.82 9.37 1.60
C GLU A 33 -1.29 8.25 2.54
N SER A 34 -1.31 7.00 2.05
CA SER A 34 -1.70 5.83 2.82
C SER A 34 -1.04 4.56 2.28
N ASN A 35 -0.86 3.57 3.16
CA ASN A 35 -0.53 2.18 2.82
C ASN A 35 -1.76 1.27 2.76
N MET A 36 -2.96 1.82 2.90
CA MET A 36 -4.23 1.11 2.84
C MET A 36 -5.26 1.92 2.06
N VAL A 37 -6.00 1.26 1.19
CA VAL A 37 -6.84 1.94 0.20
C VAL A 37 -8.00 1.06 -0.24
N GLY A 38 -9.15 1.67 -0.45
CA GLY A 38 -10.33 1.02 -0.99
C GLY A 38 -10.20 0.70 -2.48
N ASP A 39 -10.87 -0.35 -2.92
CA ASP A 39 -11.13 -0.54 -4.34
C ASP A 39 -11.85 0.68 -4.96
N GLY A 40 -11.48 1.05 -6.19
CA GLY A 40 -12.01 2.24 -6.83
C GLY A 40 -11.48 3.58 -6.30
N GLN A 41 -10.71 3.61 -5.21
CA GLN A 41 -10.09 4.83 -4.68
C GLN A 41 -8.76 5.13 -5.36
N SER A 42 -8.30 6.37 -5.20
CA SER A 42 -6.99 6.82 -5.65
C SER A 42 -6.03 6.95 -4.48
N VAL A 43 -4.77 6.54 -4.68
CA VAL A 43 -3.68 6.80 -3.75
C VAL A 43 -2.92 8.03 -4.24
N GLY A 44 -2.85 9.07 -3.42
CA GLY A 44 -2.00 10.22 -3.69
C GLY A 44 -0.54 9.92 -3.36
N ILE A 45 0.33 10.28 -4.30
CA ILE A 45 1.78 10.08 -4.23
C ILE A 45 2.45 11.43 -4.48
N THR A 46 3.31 11.82 -3.55
CA THR A 46 4.12 13.02 -3.64
C THR A 46 5.59 12.62 -3.79
N ILE A 47 6.26 13.18 -4.80
CA ILE A 47 7.66 12.99 -5.09
C ILE A 47 8.36 14.32 -4.82
N LYS A 48 9.13 14.38 -3.75
CA LYS A 48 10.02 15.51 -3.45
C LYS A 48 11.39 15.21 -4.02
N MET A 49 11.95 16.17 -4.75
CA MET A 49 13.30 16.11 -5.26
C MET A 49 14.07 17.35 -4.84
N GLN A 50 15.28 17.14 -4.35
CA GLN A 50 16.24 18.20 -4.09
C GLN A 50 17.48 17.99 -4.94
N ARG A 51 17.73 18.92 -5.87
CA ARG A 51 18.95 18.97 -6.67
C ARG A 51 20.07 19.54 -5.81
N LEU A 52 21.17 18.79 -5.69
CA LEU A 52 22.40 19.23 -5.01
C LEU A 52 23.34 19.94 -5.99
N VAL A 53 23.19 19.65 -7.29
CA VAL A 53 23.91 20.28 -8.40
C VAL A 53 22.96 20.61 -9.53
N ASN A 54 23.32 21.61 -10.35
CA ASN A 54 22.47 22.12 -11.43
C ASN A 54 22.60 21.36 -12.75
N ASP A 55 23.16 20.14 -12.75
CA ASP A 55 23.42 19.36 -13.97
C ASP A 55 22.50 18.13 -14.11
N ILE A 56 21.46 18.04 -13.28
CA ILE A 56 20.43 17.00 -13.33
C ILE A 56 19.05 17.61 -13.60
N ALA A 57 18.29 16.93 -14.45
CA ALA A 57 16.89 17.22 -14.72
C ALA A 57 16.01 15.95 -14.62
N PRO A 58 14.75 16.06 -14.14
CA PRO A 58 13.79 14.97 -14.19
C PRO A 58 13.14 14.82 -15.57
N ILE A 59 13.14 13.61 -16.15
CA ILE A 59 12.55 13.30 -17.46
C ILE A 59 11.10 12.86 -17.30
N SER A 60 10.85 11.97 -16.35
CA SER A 60 9.53 11.44 -16.06
C SER A 60 9.48 10.90 -14.65
N TYR A 61 8.27 10.75 -14.13
CA TYR A 61 8.01 10.11 -12.85
C TYR A 61 6.69 9.36 -12.91
N GLY A 62 6.50 8.40 -12.03
CA GLY A 62 5.31 7.57 -12.06
C GLY A 62 5.20 6.62 -10.89
N ALA A 63 4.12 5.85 -10.94
CA ALA A 63 3.86 4.77 -10.02
C ALA A 63 3.26 3.57 -10.76
N VAL A 64 3.56 2.37 -10.26
CA VAL A 64 3.06 1.10 -10.77
C VAL A 64 2.49 0.31 -9.60
N LEU A 65 1.21 -0.04 -9.68
CA LEU A 65 0.58 -0.99 -8.76
C LEU A 65 0.80 -2.41 -9.29
N LYS A 66 1.36 -3.27 -8.45
CA LYS A 66 1.70 -4.65 -8.73
C LYS A 66 0.97 -5.57 -7.77
N GLU A 67 0.56 -6.72 -8.27
CA GLU A 67 0.04 -7.85 -7.49
C GLU A 67 1.03 -9.00 -7.60
N TYR A 68 1.35 -9.61 -6.47
CA TYR A 68 2.13 -10.83 -6.40
C TYR A 68 1.23 -11.95 -5.91
N ILE A 69 1.25 -13.06 -6.66
CA ILE A 69 0.56 -14.29 -6.28
C ILE A 69 1.63 -15.34 -6.05
N GLU A 70 1.80 -15.75 -4.80
CA GLU A 70 2.70 -16.83 -4.42
C GLU A 70 1.85 -18.08 -4.14
N THR A 71 2.10 -19.15 -4.88
CA THR A 71 1.41 -20.44 -4.70
C THR A 71 2.41 -21.51 -4.30
N GLU A 72 2.14 -22.25 -3.23
CA GLU A 72 2.93 -23.38 -2.78
C GLU A 72 2.21 -24.68 -3.14
N ASN A 73 2.86 -25.52 -3.94
CA ASN A 73 2.34 -26.83 -4.29
C ASN A 73 2.76 -27.84 -3.22
N LEU A 74 1.80 -28.29 -2.42
CA LEU A 74 1.99 -29.27 -1.35
C LEU A 74 2.61 -30.60 -1.82
N ALA A 75 2.29 -31.04 -3.03
CA ALA A 75 2.67 -32.37 -3.50
C ALA A 75 4.18 -32.49 -3.75
N ASN A 76 4.87 -31.37 -3.98
CA ASN A 76 6.29 -31.36 -4.33
C ASN A 76 7.10 -30.22 -3.67
N GLY A 77 6.48 -29.43 -2.79
CA GLY A 77 7.11 -28.30 -2.10
C GLY A 77 7.54 -27.16 -3.02
N THR A 78 7.09 -27.14 -4.28
CA THR A 78 7.48 -26.10 -5.23
C THR A 78 6.69 -24.82 -5.02
N ARG A 79 7.38 -23.68 -5.08
CA ARG A 79 6.77 -22.35 -5.00
C ARG A 79 6.75 -21.70 -6.37
N ALA A 80 5.57 -21.32 -6.84
CA ALA A 80 5.42 -20.49 -8.03
C ALA A 80 5.07 -19.06 -7.60
N LYS A 81 5.62 -18.09 -8.33
CA LYS A 81 5.37 -16.67 -8.10
C LYS A 81 4.94 -16.02 -9.41
N SER A 82 3.77 -15.44 -9.40
CA SER A 82 3.25 -14.62 -10.49
C SER A 82 3.31 -13.14 -10.10
N LEU A 83 3.52 -12.28 -11.09
CA LEU A 83 3.50 -10.82 -10.96
C LEU A 83 2.55 -10.25 -12.01
N ASN A 84 1.51 -9.56 -11.56
CA ASN A 84 0.58 -8.83 -12.42
C ASN A 84 0.75 -7.32 -12.21
N VAL A 85 0.81 -6.55 -13.29
CA VAL A 85 0.73 -5.09 -13.24
C VAL A 85 -0.73 -4.69 -13.31
N ILE A 86 -1.27 -4.17 -12.21
CA ILE A 86 -2.69 -3.84 -12.08
C ILE A 86 -2.99 -2.49 -12.74
N CYS A 87 -2.18 -1.48 -12.42
CA CYS A 87 -2.28 -0.18 -13.08
C CYS A 87 -0.93 0.56 -13.04
N LYS A 88 -0.74 1.47 -13.98
CA LYS A 88 0.44 2.31 -14.10
C LYS A 88 0.03 3.74 -14.40
N LYS A 89 0.65 4.69 -13.71
CA LYS A 89 0.58 6.11 -14.04
C LYS A 89 1.98 6.65 -14.27
N GLU A 90 2.19 7.31 -15.40
CA GLU A 90 3.44 7.98 -15.73
C GLU A 90 3.15 9.40 -16.21
N ILE A 91 3.93 10.36 -15.70
CA ILE A 91 3.95 11.74 -16.17
C ILE A 91 5.32 11.97 -16.82
N LYS A 92 5.30 12.29 -18.12
CA LYS A 92 6.49 12.63 -18.90
C LYS A 92 6.66 14.15 -18.89
N LEU A 93 7.76 14.61 -18.32
CA LEU A 93 8.17 16.02 -18.36
C LEU A 93 8.87 16.34 -19.68
N LEU A 94 9.61 15.38 -20.23
CA LEU A 94 10.15 15.44 -21.58
C LEU A 94 9.63 14.30 -22.45
N ARG A 95 9.28 14.64 -23.69
CA ARG A 95 8.94 13.66 -24.73
C ARG A 95 10.18 13.21 -25.51
N HIS A 96 11.13 14.12 -25.69
CA HIS A 96 12.37 13.88 -26.43
C HIS A 96 13.57 14.33 -25.58
N LEU A 97 14.68 13.59 -25.69
CA LEU A 97 15.94 13.93 -25.05
C LEU A 97 16.79 14.73 -26.03
N SER A 98 16.43 16.00 -26.24
CA SER A 98 17.27 16.95 -26.99
C SER A 98 18.04 17.85 -26.03
N GLN A 99 19.21 18.36 -26.45
CA GLN A 99 19.98 19.32 -25.65
C GLN A 99 19.14 20.53 -25.27
N LYS A 100 18.30 21.02 -26.20
CA LYS A 100 17.42 22.17 -26.00
C LYS A 100 16.42 21.90 -24.89
N ASP A 101 15.80 20.72 -24.88
CA ASP A 101 14.80 20.33 -23.89
C ASP A 101 15.42 20.11 -22.50
N ILE A 102 16.61 19.48 -22.46
CA ILE A 102 17.36 19.29 -21.21
C ILE A 102 17.77 20.66 -20.66
N ASN A 103 18.33 21.54 -21.49
CA ASN A 103 18.71 22.89 -21.08
C ASN A 103 17.49 23.69 -20.60
N MET A 104 16.32 23.50 -21.20
CA MET A 104 15.07 24.13 -20.75
C MET A 104 14.64 23.64 -19.36
N LEU A 105 14.79 22.35 -19.05
CA LEU A 105 14.51 21.85 -17.70
C LEU A 105 15.55 22.30 -16.67
N LEU A 106 16.82 22.37 -17.07
CA LEU A 106 17.89 22.83 -16.20
C LEU A 106 17.78 24.32 -15.89
N ALA A 107 17.39 25.13 -16.89
CA ALA A 107 17.15 26.57 -16.78
C ALA A 107 15.78 26.92 -16.20
N GLY A 108 14.80 26.02 -16.31
CA GLY A 108 13.44 26.22 -15.81
C GLY A 108 13.32 26.15 -14.28
N ASN A 109 12.18 26.62 -13.77
CA ASN A 109 11.79 26.67 -12.36
C ASN A 109 11.61 25.30 -11.67
N PHE A 110 12.21 24.21 -12.16
CA PHE A 110 12.45 23.05 -11.31
C PHE A 110 13.47 23.49 -10.26
N GLY A 111 13.03 24.18 -9.21
CA GLY A 111 13.92 24.78 -8.22
C GLY A 111 14.92 23.78 -7.64
N ARG A 112 15.88 24.26 -6.84
CA ARG A 112 16.72 23.35 -6.04
C ARG A 112 15.90 22.33 -5.26
N LYS A 113 14.64 22.66 -4.94
CA LYS A 113 13.62 21.75 -4.43
C LYS A 113 12.41 21.80 -5.37
N SER A 114 11.85 20.64 -5.70
CA SER A 114 10.66 20.48 -6.50
C SER A 114 9.77 19.39 -5.91
N GLU A 115 8.46 19.60 -5.96
CA GLU A 115 7.45 18.64 -5.51
C GLU A 115 6.54 18.29 -6.69
N HIS A 116 6.29 17.00 -6.88
CA HIS A 116 5.40 16.49 -7.91
C HIS A 116 4.37 15.56 -7.31
N ARG A 117 3.10 15.78 -7.66
CA ARG A 117 2.00 14.95 -7.17
C ARG A 117 1.41 14.13 -8.31
N LEU A 118 1.08 12.89 -8.02
CA LEU A 118 0.36 12.00 -8.93
C LEU A 118 -0.61 11.13 -8.14
N ASN A 119 -1.75 10.83 -8.76
CA ASN A 119 -2.74 9.93 -8.19
C ASN A 119 -2.77 8.64 -9.03
N ILE A 120 -2.70 7.49 -8.37
CA ILE A 120 -2.89 6.18 -8.99
C ILE A 120 -4.25 5.62 -8.56
N THR A 121 -5.15 5.38 -9.52
CA THR A 121 -6.50 4.86 -9.26
C THR A 121 -6.51 3.35 -9.27
N ILE A 122 -7.08 2.76 -8.22
CA ILE A 122 -7.27 1.32 -8.10
C ILE A 122 -8.54 0.93 -8.84
N PRO A 123 -8.51 -0.09 -9.71
CA PRO A 123 -9.70 -0.57 -10.40
C PRO A 123 -10.80 -1.00 -9.42
N LYS A 124 -12.07 -0.68 -9.71
CA LYS A 124 -13.23 -1.11 -8.90
C LYS A 124 -13.47 -2.62 -8.89
N ALA A 125 -13.05 -3.32 -9.95
CA ALA A 125 -13.23 -4.77 -10.07
C ALA A 125 -12.06 -5.55 -9.44
N TYR A 126 -11.37 -4.96 -8.47
CA TYR A 126 -10.25 -5.62 -7.82
C TYR A 126 -10.79 -6.74 -6.95
N LYS A 127 -10.74 -7.97 -7.48
CA LYS A 127 -11.39 -9.15 -6.91
C LYS A 127 -11.04 -9.32 -5.45
N GLU A 128 -12.05 -9.65 -4.65
CA GLU A 128 -11.89 -10.36 -3.39
C GLU A 128 -11.05 -11.60 -3.66
N VAL A 129 -9.77 -11.53 -3.30
CA VAL A 129 -8.99 -12.74 -3.16
C VAL A 129 -9.35 -13.25 -1.78
N GLN A 130 -10.29 -14.20 -1.73
CA GLN A 130 -10.53 -15.00 -0.55
C GLN A 130 -9.20 -15.64 -0.15
N PHE A 131 -8.60 -15.13 0.93
CA PHE A 131 -7.55 -15.84 1.64
C PHE A 131 -8.20 -17.10 2.20
N ASP A 132 -7.89 -18.26 1.62
CA ASP A 132 -8.14 -19.52 2.31
C ASP A 132 -7.13 -19.66 3.45
N ALA A 133 -7.44 -18.97 4.55
CA ALA A 133 -6.65 -18.97 5.78
C ALA A 133 -6.52 -20.38 6.38
N ALA A 134 -7.36 -21.33 5.97
CA ALA A 134 -7.26 -22.71 6.44
C ALA A 134 -6.02 -23.44 5.88
N ASN A 135 -5.41 -22.92 4.81
CA ASN A 135 -4.53 -23.73 3.97
C ASN A 135 -3.20 -23.07 3.56
N SER A 136 -3.00 -21.75 3.69
CA SER A 136 -1.69 -21.08 3.41
C SER A 136 -1.05 -21.34 2.02
N PHE A 137 -1.71 -22.05 1.10
CA PHE A 137 -1.15 -22.44 -0.21
C PHE A 137 -1.11 -21.31 -1.24
N VAL A 138 -1.85 -20.23 -1.00
CA VAL A 138 -1.89 -19.07 -1.89
C VAL A 138 -1.77 -17.81 -1.06
N LYS A 139 -0.75 -16.99 -1.36
CA LYS A 139 -0.54 -15.69 -0.74
C LYS A 139 -0.59 -14.62 -1.82
N ILE A 140 -1.51 -13.67 -1.66
CA ILE A 140 -1.63 -12.52 -2.55
C ILE A 140 -1.29 -11.25 -1.78
N PHE A 141 -0.40 -10.44 -2.34
CA PHE A 141 -0.06 -9.14 -1.77
C PHE A 141 0.25 -8.12 -2.86
N HIS A 142 0.04 -6.85 -2.52
CA HIS A 142 0.17 -5.76 -3.46
C HIS A 142 1.33 -4.86 -3.10
N THR A 143 1.97 -4.32 -4.12
CA THR A 143 2.96 -3.27 -3.92
C THR A 143 2.73 -2.10 -4.86
N ILE A 144 3.07 -0.90 -4.40
CA ILE A 144 3.26 0.25 -5.26
C ILE A 144 4.76 0.46 -5.43
N GLU A 145 5.22 0.44 -6.69
CA GLU A 145 6.53 0.93 -7.06
C GLU A 145 6.40 2.39 -7.52
N ILE A 146 7.02 3.30 -6.79
CA ILE A 146 7.12 4.72 -7.14
C ILE A 146 8.48 4.93 -7.78
N TYR A 147 8.54 5.66 -8.89
CA TYR A 147 9.79 5.89 -9.61
C TYR A 147 9.92 7.30 -10.18
N VAL A 148 11.17 7.72 -10.34
CA VAL A 148 11.55 8.91 -11.08
C VAL A 148 12.76 8.62 -11.97
N LYS A 149 12.68 9.08 -13.21
CA LYS A 149 13.76 8.97 -14.19
C LYS A 149 14.43 10.33 -14.35
N LEU A 150 15.73 10.37 -14.10
CA LEU A 150 16.57 11.56 -14.21
C LEU A 150 17.52 11.45 -15.40
N VAL A 151 17.97 12.60 -15.90
CA VAL A 151 19.03 12.74 -16.88
C VAL A 151 20.07 13.75 -16.40
N ASP A 152 21.34 13.49 -16.70
CA ASP A 152 22.41 14.48 -16.52
C ASP A 152 22.72 15.25 -17.82
N THR A 153 23.58 16.25 -17.74
CA THR A 153 24.04 17.03 -18.91
C THR A 153 24.78 16.20 -19.97
N TYR A 154 25.21 14.98 -19.65
CA TYR A 154 25.87 14.04 -20.55
C TYR A 154 24.91 12.99 -21.11
N TYR A 155 23.60 13.18 -20.97
CA TYR A 155 22.55 12.27 -21.42
C TYR A 155 22.51 10.91 -20.70
N ASN A 156 23.21 10.76 -19.58
CA ASN A 156 23.10 9.57 -18.77
C ASN A 156 21.76 9.57 -18.06
N THR A 157 20.96 8.54 -18.30
CA THR A 157 19.66 8.39 -17.62
C THR A 157 19.75 7.38 -16.49
N LYS A 158 19.07 7.67 -15.39
CA LYS A 158 18.96 6.76 -14.24
C LYS A 158 17.54 6.79 -13.70
N THR A 159 17.00 5.61 -13.44
CA THR A 159 15.71 5.48 -12.74
C THR A 159 16.00 5.17 -11.28
N PHE A 160 15.37 5.93 -10.40
CA PHE A 160 15.30 5.65 -8.97
C PHE A 160 13.89 5.20 -8.66
N SER A 161 13.75 4.06 -8.00
CA SER A 161 12.46 3.57 -7.56
C SER A 161 12.49 3.08 -6.13
N SER A 162 11.32 3.04 -5.53
CA SER A 162 11.11 2.36 -4.26
C SER A 162 9.79 1.61 -4.31
N THR A 163 9.80 0.43 -3.72
CA THR A 163 8.62 -0.44 -3.65
C THR A 163 8.10 -0.49 -2.23
N ARG A 164 6.77 -0.41 -2.09
CA ARG A 164 6.08 -0.47 -0.81
C ARG A 164 4.88 -1.39 -0.87
N LEU A 165 4.65 -2.13 0.21
CA LEU A 165 3.43 -2.91 0.37
C LEU A 165 2.24 -1.95 0.51
N ILE A 166 1.14 -2.29 -0.15
CA ILE A 166 -0.13 -1.62 0.00
C ILE A 166 -1.22 -2.64 0.29
N LYS A 167 -2.12 -2.33 1.21
CA LYS A 167 -3.28 -3.16 1.53
C LYS A 167 -4.49 -2.62 0.77
N ILE A 168 -5.01 -3.41 -0.16
CA ILE A 168 -6.25 -3.10 -0.85
C ILE A 168 -7.39 -3.77 -0.10
N MET A 169 -8.41 -3.00 0.26
CA MET A 169 -9.62 -3.50 0.92
C MET A 169 -10.85 -3.17 0.09
N PRO A 170 -11.94 -3.94 0.22
CA PRO A 170 -13.24 -3.49 -0.25
C PRO A 170 -13.60 -2.15 0.42
N LYS A 171 -14.08 -1.20 -0.36
CA LYS A 171 -14.48 0.13 0.13
C LYS A 171 -15.53 0.01 1.24
N GLU A 172 -16.41 -0.97 1.14
CA GLU A 172 -17.43 -1.27 2.15
C GLU A 172 -16.80 -1.64 3.49
N SER A 173 -15.74 -2.46 3.49
CA SER A 173 -15.02 -2.84 4.71
C SER A 173 -14.36 -1.67 5.42
N LEU A 174 -13.84 -0.67 4.70
CA LEU A 174 -13.28 0.54 5.31
C LEU A 174 -14.33 1.35 6.08
N MET A 175 -15.54 1.47 5.53
CA MET A 175 -16.65 2.15 6.21
C MET A 175 -17.09 1.43 7.50
N PHE A 176 -16.88 0.11 7.62
CA PHE A 176 -17.14 -0.62 8.86
C PHE A 176 -16.09 -0.37 9.95
N PHE A 177 -14.80 -0.25 9.58
CA PHE A 177 -13.74 0.07 10.55
C PHE A 177 -13.85 1.49 11.10
N GLU A 178 -14.34 2.44 10.30
CA GLU A 178 -14.54 3.84 10.70
C GLU A 178 -15.68 4.03 11.70
N ASN A 179 -16.63 3.09 11.74
CA ASN A 179 -17.76 3.10 12.68
C ASN A 179 -17.49 2.29 13.95
N LEU A 180 -16.31 1.68 14.09
CA LEU A 180 -15.93 1.07 15.36
C LEU A 180 -15.60 2.19 16.35
N PRO A 181 -16.15 2.16 17.57
CA PRO A 181 -15.80 3.14 18.58
C PRO A 181 -14.30 3.07 18.82
N SER A 182 -13.62 4.22 18.66
CA SER A 182 -12.24 4.38 19.12
C SER A 182 -12.23 4.20 20.63
N TYR A 183 -11.73 3.07 21.11
CA TYR A 183 -11.32 2.96 22.51
C TYR A 183 -10.07 3.82 22.66
N GLU A 184 -10.25 5.14 22.78
CA GLU A 184 -9.24 5.96 23.42
C GLU A 184 -9.13 5.43 24.85
N ASN A 185 -7.91 5.03 25.24
CA ASN A 185 -7.59 4.78 26.64
C ASN A 185 -7.68 6.11 27.38
N ASP A 186 -8.90 6.57 27.66
CA ASP A 186 -9.14 7.62 28.62
C ASP A 186 -8.75 7.06 29.99
N THR A 187 -7.55 7.41 30.42
CA THR A 187 -7.04 7.23 31.80
C THR A 187 -7.77 8.13 32.79
N HIS A 188 -9.10 8.13 32.77
CA HIS A 188 -9.94 8.72 33.80
C HIS A 188 -11.08 7.77 34.17
N SER A 189 -10.78 6.89 35.13
CA SER A 189 -11.72 6.30 36.10
C SER A 189 -13.11 5.93 35.56
N ILE A 190 -13.20 4.81 34.86
CA ILE A 190 -14.45 4.07 34.70
C ILE A 190 -14.24 2.73 35.38
N LEU A 191 -15.07 2.47 36.39
CA LEU A 191 -15.22 1.17 37.03
C LEU A 191 -15.29 0.11 35.93
N TRP A 192 -14.36 -0.85 35.97
CA TRP A 192 -14.39 -2.04 35.13
C TRP A 192 -15.67 -2.83 35.42
N GLU A 193 -16.77 -2.49 34.76
CA GLU A 193 -17.78 -3.48 34.46
C GLU A 193 -17.16 -4.36 33.38
N SER A 194 -16.74 -5.55 33.80
CA SER A 194 -16.35 -6.63 32.90
C SER A 194 -17.38 -6.71 31.75
N PRO A 195 -16.95 -6.89 30.49
CA PRO A 195 -17.89 -7.16 29.43
C PRO A 195 -18.81 -8.31 29.85
N PRO A 196 -20.12 -8.24 29.54
CA PRO A 196 -21.07 -9.26 29.98
C PRO A 196 -20.49 -10.62 29.61
N ALA A 197 -20.37 -11.50 30.62
CA ALA A 197 -19.89 -12.85 30.40
C ALA A 197 -20.76 -13.44 29.29
N TYR A 198 -20.13 -13.95 28.23
CA TYR A 198 -20.83 -14.79 27.26
C TYR A 198 -21.44 -15.94 28.08
N SER A 199 -22.76 -15.90 28.29
CA SER A 199 -23.45 -17.00 28.92
C SER A 199 -23.28 -18.19 28.00
N ASN A 200 -22.54 -19.19 28.46
CA ASN A 200 -22.54 -20.53 27.90
C ASN A 200 -23.96 -21.08 27.99
N GLN A 201 -24.83 -20.72 27.06
CA GLN A 201 -25.98 -21.54 26.71
C GLN A 201 -25.46 -22.57 25.71
N ASN A 202 -24.88 -23.62 26.28
CA ASN A 202 -24.67 -24.88 25.60
C ASN A 202 -26.09 -25.46 25.36
N PRO A 203 -26.60 -25.58 24.13
CA PRO A 203 -27.97 -26.04 23.90
C PRO A 203 -28.10 -27.58 23.98
N PHE A 204 -27.18 -28.26 24.66
CA PHE A 204 -27.03 -29.72 24.62
C PHE A 204 -26.96 -30.41 26.00
N ASP A 205 -27.38 -29.75 27.06
CA ASP A 205 -27.52 -30.39 28.38
C ASP A 205 -29.00 -30.51 28.77
N ASP A 206 -29.74 -31.33 28.01
CA ASP A 206 -31.03 -31.90 28.42
C ASP A 206 -31.14 -33.31 27.79
N GLU A 207 -30.20 -34.20 28.12
CA GLU A 207 -30.45 -35.64 28.06
C GLU A 207 -30.60 -36.19 29.48
N ALA A 208 -31.83 -36.61 29.76
CA ALA A 208 -32.30 -37.15 31.02
C ALA A 208 -31.47 -38.35 31.51
N GLU A 209 -31.24 -38.40 32.83
CA GLU A 209 -30.70 -39.56 33.52
C GLU A 209 -31.51 -40.83 33.22
N PRO A 210 -30.87 -41.98 32.92
CA PRO A 210 -31.58 -43.25 32.93
C PRO A 210 -31.74 -43.74 34.37
N GLU A 211 -32.99 -44.01 34.75
CA GLU A 211 -33.37 -44.63 36.02
C GLU A 211 -32.62 -45.95 36.26
N ARG A 212 -32.02 -46.07 37.45
CA ARG A 212 -31.44 -47.33 37.95
C ARG A 212 -32.55 -48.33 38.27
N THR A 213 -32.81 -49.29 37.38
CA THR A 213 -33.53 -50.51 37.76
C THR A 213 -32.62 -51.44 38.57
N LYS A 214 -33.02 -51.66 39.83
CA LYS A 214 -32.53 -52.74 40.69
C LYS A 214 -32.92 -54.09 40.08
N ALA A 215 -31.95 -54.97 39.87
CA ALA A 215 -32.21 -56.40 39.74
C ALA A 215 -31.83 -57.08 41.06
N SER A 216 -32.84 -57.53 41.80
CA SER A 216 -32.74 -58.56 42.82
C SER A 216 -33.21 -59.87 42.21
N ALA A 217 -32.34 -60.87 42.17
CA ALA A 217 -32.60 -62.30 42.37
C ALA A 217 -31.29 -63.06 42.14
#